data_AF-D2EEJ0-F1
#
_entry.id   AF-D2EEJ0-F1
#
_cell.length_a   1.000
_cell.length_b   1.000
_cell.length_c   1.000
_cell.angle_alpha   90.00
_cell.angle_beta   90.00
_cell.angle_gamma   90.00
#
_symmetry.space_group_name_H-M   'P 1'
#
loop_
_entity.id
_entity.type
_entity.pdbx_description
1 polymer ?
#
loop_
_entity_poly.entity_id
_entity_poly.type
_entity_poly.pdbx_seq_one_letter_code
_entity_poly.pdbx_strand_id
1 'polypeptide(L)' 'MAKVLSYRRGRKTQKVNQAIASIEKVNSREEAKKFIGKKVEIAFSKSSIKGVIVRAHGD' A
#
# COMPACT_ATOMS: atom_id res chain seq x y z
N MET A 1 -0.14 -10.29 -7.21
CA MET A 1 -0.12 -8.89 -7.69
C MET A 1 -0.64 -7.98 -6.57
N ALA A 2 -0.35 -6.68 -6.58
CA ALA A 2 -0.87 -5.75 -5.59
C ALA A 2 -1.57 -4.58 -6.29
N LYS A 3 -2.74 -4.18 -5.81
CA LYS A 3 -3.52 -3.07 -6.36
C LYS A 3 -3.51 -1.91 -5.38
N VAL A 4 -3.15 -0.73 -5.86
CA VAL A 4 -3.33 0.51 -5.09
C VAL A 4 -4.81 0.85 -5.11
N LEU A 5 -5.44 0.92 -3.94
CA LEU A 5 -6.87 1.19 -3.79
C LEU A 5 -7.13 2.69 -3.72
N SER A 6 -6.43 3.38 -2.83
CA SER A 6 -6.63 4.81 -2.59
C SER A 6 -5.47 5.40 -1.80
N TYR A 7 -5.40 6.72 -1.76
CA TYR A 7 -4.58 7.41 -0.78
C TYR A 7 -5.19 7.25 0.62
N ARG A 8 -4.34 7.33 1.64
CA ARG A 8 -4.83 7.39 3.02
C ARG A 8 -5.61 8.68 3.20
N ARG A 9 -6.90 8.57 3.51
CA ARG A 9 -7.81 9.72 3.58
C ARG A 9 -8.71 9.66 4.81
N GLY A 10 -9.08 10.84 5.31
CA GLY A 10 -10.24 11.04 6.17
C GLY A 10 -11.46 11.40 5.33
N ARG A 11 -12.58 11.76 5.97
CA ARG A 11 -13.82 12.14 5.25
C ARG A 11 -13.67 13.38 4.36
N LYS A 12 -12.80 14.33 4.74
CA LYS A 12 -12.59 15.61 4.03
C LYS A 12 -11.11 15.93 3.76
N THR A 13 -10.19 15.04 4.13
CA THR A 13 -8.74 15.27 4.01
C THR A 13 -8.06 14.08 3.37
N GLN A 14 -6.98 14.33 2.63
CA GLN A 14 -6.24 13.28 1.94
C GLN A 14 -4.74 13.45 2.18
N LYS A 15 -4.08 12.37 2.60
CA LYS A 15 -2.62 12.32 2.77
C LYS A 15 -2.02 11.72 1.50
N VAL A 16 -1.64 12.60 0.58
CA VAL A 16 -1.08 12.24 -0.74
C VAL A 16 0.29 11.55 -0.66
N ASN A 17 0.98 11.65 0.47
CA ASN A 17 2.25 10.97 0.71
C ASN A 17 2.10 9.50 1.16
N GLN A 18 0.87 9.00 1.35
CA GLN A 18 0.61 7.64 1.83
C GLN A 18 -0.48 6.99 0.99
N ALA A 19 -0.20 5.79 0.48
CA ALA A 19 -1.16 4.99 -0.29
C ALA A 19 -1.53 3.71 0.47
N ILE A 20 -2.77 3.26 0.25
CA ILE A 20 -3.28 1.98 0.72
C ILE A 20 -3.29 1.03 -0.48
N ALA A 21 -2.57 -0.08 -0.36
CA ALA A 21 -2.53 -1.13 -1.35
C ALA A 21 -3.12 -2.43 -0.78
N SER A 22 -3.90 -3.12 -1.60
CA SER A 22 -4.36 -4.48 -1.33
C SER A 22 -3.44 -5.46 -2.05
N ILE A 23 -2.92 -6.43 -1.29
CA ILE A 23 -2.07 -7.50 -1.81
C ILE A 23 -2.98 -8.70 -2.06
N GLU A 24 -2.93 -9.27 -3.25
CA GLU A 24 -3.71 -10.46 -3.56
C GLU A 24 -3.38 -11.61 -2.61
N LYS A 25 -4.41 -12.34 -2.17
CA LYS A 25 -4.34 -13.49 -1.25
C LYS A 25 -3.90 -13.16 0.18
N VAL A 26 -3.88 -11.89 0.57
CA VAL A 26 -3.68 -11.47 1.97
C VAL A 26 -5.03 -11.04 2.53
N ASN A 27 -5.61 -11.89 3.38
CA ASN A 27 -6.97 -11.68 3.91
C ASN A 27 -6.99 -11.36 5.40
N SER A 28 -5.82 -11.36 6.06
CA SER A 28 -5.71 -11.02 7.48
C SER A 28 -4.63 -9.98 7.73
N ARG A 29 -4.83 -9.15 8.76
CA ARG A 29 -3.81 -8.22 9.24
C ARG A 29 -2.50 -8.90 9.64
N GLU A 30 -2.55 -10.14 10.11
CA GLU A 30 -1.37 -10.92 10.50
C GLU A 30 -0.49 -11.28 9.30
N GLU A 31 -1.11 -11.70 8.20
CA GLU A 31 -0.41 -11.93 6.94
C GLU A 31 0.18 -10.63 6.39
N ALA A 32 -0.58 -9.53 6.43
CA ALA A 32 -0.13 -8.23 5.97
C ALA A 32 1.11 -7.72 6.73
N LYS A 33 1.23 -8.02 8.04
CA LYS A 33 2.40 -7.65 8.84
C LYS A 33 3.71 -8.26 8.31
N LYS A 34 3.66 -9.44 7.68
CA LYS A 34 4.84 -10.11 7.10
C LYS A 34 5.45 -9.31 5.94
N PHE A 35 4.74 -8.32 5.40
CA PHE A 35 5.19 -7.47 4.31
C PHE A 35 5.71 -6.12 4.78
N ILE A 36 5.65 -5.80 6.08
CA ILE A 36 6.22 -4.57 6.63
C ILE A 36 7.74 -4.55 6.38
N GLY A 37 8.25 -3.41 5.93
CA GLY A 37 9.67 -3.21 5.58
C GLY A 37 10.04 -3.67 4.17
N LYS A 38 9.15 -4.36 3.44
CA LYS A 38 9.41 -4.71 2.04
C LYS A 38 9.32 -3.48 1.14
N LYS A 39 10.24 -3.42 0.16
CA LYS A 39 10.23 -2.42 -0.90
C LYS A 39 9.14 -2.77 -1.91
N VAL A 40 8.41 -1.77 -2.36
CA VAL A 40 7.38 -1.86 -3.39
C VAL A 40 7.70 -0.88 -4.49
N GLU A 41 7.45 -1.29 -5.72
CA GLU A 41 7.66 -0.49 -6.91
C GLU A 41 6.37 -0.47 -7.72
N ILE A 42 5.91 0.75 -8.03
CA ILE A 42 4.79 0.97 -8.93
C ILE A 42 5.41 1.39 -10.26
N ALA A 43 5.38 0.47 -11.23
CA ALA A 43 5.86 0.73 -12.58
C ALA A 43 4.79 1.48 -13.39
N PHE A 44 5.18 2.60 -13.96
CA PHE A 44 4.46 3.31 -15.02
C PHE A 44 5.19 3.07 -16.35
N SER A 45 4.56 3.47 -17.45
CA SER A 45 5.10 3.27 -18.81
C SER A 45 6.49 3.87 -19.05
N LYS A 46 6.89 4.90 -18.29
CA LYS A 46 8.19 5.59 -18.44
C LYS A 46 8.91 5.88 -17.12
N SER A 47 8.31 5.58 -15.98
CA SER A 47 8.86 5.91 -14.67
C SER A 47 8.42 4.88 -13.64
N SER A 48 9.11 4.82 -12.51
CA SER A 48 8.65 3.99 -11.39
C SER A 48 8.67 4.78 -10.10
N ILE A 49 7.67 4.54 -9.25
CA ILE A 49 7.62 5.08 -7.90
C ILE A 49 8.01 3.96 -6.94
N LYS A 50 9.10 4.19 -6.20
CA LYS A 50 9.59 3.27 -5.18
C LYS A 50 9.10 3.70 -3.81
N GLY A 51 8.67 2.75 -3.01
CA GLY A 51 8.20 2.97 -1.64
C GLY A 51 8.52 1.79 -0.75
N VAL A 52 8.19 1.94 0.53
CA VAL A 52 8.33 0.88 1.55
C VAL A 52 7.00 0.71 2.26
N ILE A 53 6.62 -0.55 2.52
CA ILE A 53 5.43 -0.84 3.30
C ILE A 53 5.72 -0.55 4.78
N VAL A 54 5.07 0.47 5.34
CA VAL A 54 5.32 0.91 6.72
C VAL A 54 4.42 0.19 7.72
N ARG A 55 3.17 -0.11 7.36
CA ARG A 55 2.17 -0.62 8.31
C ARG A 55 1.03 -1.37 7.61
N ALA A 56 0.49 -2.40 8.27
CA ALA A 56 -0.78 -3.03 7.90
C ALA A 56 -1.98 -2.11 8.20
N HIS A 57 -2.98 -2.10 7.31
CA HIS A 57 -4.18 -1.27 7.40
C HIS A 57 -5.43 -2.13 7.19
N GLY A 58 -6.44 -1.98 8.05
CA GLY A 58 -7.60 -2.88 8.12
C GLY A 58 -7.47 -3.94 9.22
N ASP A 59 -8.41 -4.86 9.25
CA ASP A 59 -8.47 -6.02 10.15
C ASP A 59 -8.20 -7.32 9.37
#